data_AF-A0AA46K2B3-F1
#
_entry.id   AF-A0AA46K2B3-F1
#
_cell.length_a   1.000
_cell.length_b   1.000
_cell.length_c   1.000
_cell.angle_alpha   90.00
_cell.angle_beta   90.00
_cell.angle_gamma   90.00
#
_symmetry.space_group_name_H-M   'P 1'
#
loop_
_entity.id
_entity.type
_entity.pdbx_description
1 polymer ?
#
loop_
_entity_poly.entity_id
_entity_poly.type
_entity_poly.pdbx_seq_one_letter_code
_entity_poly.pdbx_strand_id
1 'polypeptide(L)'
;MSEWIYPDVIKKLRFSCAAFLEGKLSVAEVQSEIDNAGNSIVAIEEKWLRQVLLDAESDIELLIFTIDNEKLTEAVTPIVQNIIKAIS
;
A
#
# COMPACT_ATOMS: atom_id res chain seq x y z
N MET A 1 -17.89 7.63 -8.31
CA MET A 1 -17.23 6.41 -7.79
C MET A 1 -16.61 5.74 -8.98
N SER A 2 -15.28 5.72 -9.05
CA SER A 2 -14.57 5.00 -10.11
C SER A 2 -14.98 3.53 -10.02
N GLU A 3 -15.52 2.98 -11.11
CA GLU A 3 -15.74 1.54 -11.23
C GLU A 3 -14.37 0.89 -11.44
N TRP A 4 -13.66 0.65 -10.33
CA TRP A 4 -12.44 -0.15 -10.34
C TRP A 4 -12.78 -1.56 -10.81
N ILE A 5 -11.88 -2.17 -11.59
CA ILE A 5 -12.02 -3.55 -12.08
C ILE A 5 -11.97 -4.54 -10.91
N TYR A 6 -11.19 -4.21 -9.87
CA TYR A 6 -11.08 -5.01 -8.63
C TYR A 6 -11.60 -4.23 -7.40
N PRO A 7 -12.90 -3.95 -7.29
CA PRO A 7 -13.44 -3.05 -6.27
C PRO A 7 -13.20 -3.54 -4.84
N ASP A 8 -13.25 -4.85 -4.61
CA ASP A 8 -13.00 -5.45 -3.29
C ASP A 8 -11.54 -5.33 -2.87
N VAL A 9 -10.60 -5.47 -3.83
CA VAL A 9 -9.16 -5.29 -3.59
C VAL A 9 -8.87 -3.85 -3.20
N ILE A 10 -9.43 -2.89 -3.95
CA ILE A 10 -9.26 -1.45 -3.66
C ILE A 10 -9.87 -1.08 -2.31
N LYS A 11 -11.06 -1.62 -2.00
CA LYS A 11 -11.72 -1.37 -0.72
C LYS A 11 -10.90 -1.90 0.46
N LYS A 12 -10.35 -3.11 0.34
CA LYS A 12 -9.49 -3.70 1.37
C LYS A 12 -8.20 -2.90 1.53
N LEU A 13 -7.51 -2.60 0.43
CA LEU A 13 -6.28 -1.80 0.44
C LEU A 13 -6.50 -0.44 1.09
N ARG A 14 -7.57 0.26 0.72
CA ARG A 14 -7.92 1.56 1.30
C ARG A 14 -8.16 1.47 2.80
N PHE A 15 -8.86 0.43 3.26
CA PHE A 15 -9.07 0.18 4.68
C PHE A 15 -7.74 -0.04 5.42
N SER A 16 -6.87 -0.90 4.88
CA SER A 16 -5.56 -1.20 5.47
C SER A 16 -4.66 0.04 5.54
N CYS A 17 -4.58 0.83 4.47
CA CYS A 17 -3.84 2.08 4.45
C CYS A 17 -4.37 3.07 5.51
N ALA A 18 -5.69 3.22 5.64
CA ALA A 18 -6.28 4.08 6.66
C ALA A 18 -5.98 3.56 8.08
N ALA A 19 -6.12 2.26 8.32
CA ALA A 19 -5.83 1.64 9.61
C ALA A 19 -4.35 1.81 10.01
N PHE A 20 -3.41 1.72 9.06
CA PHE A 20 -2.00 2.05 9.30
C PHE A 20 -1.80 3.51 9.72
N LEU A 21 -2.41 4.46 9.00
CA LEU A 21 -2.30 5.89 9.34
C LEU A 21 -2.93 6.25 10.70
N GLU A 22 -3.89 5.45 11.15
CA GLU A 22 -4.49 5.55 12.49
C GLU A 22 -3.66 4.83 13.57
N GLY A 23 -2.53 4.19 13.21
CA GLY A 23 -1.66 3.45 14.12
C GLY A 23 -2.22 2.09 14.55
N LYS A 24 -3.20 1.54 13.83
CA LYS A 24 -3.86 0.26 14.13
C LYS A 24 -3.20 -0.93 13.42
N LEU A 25 -2.40 -0.68 12.40
CA LEU A 25 -1.58 -1.68 11.72
C LEU A 25 -0.10 -1.31 11.84
N SER A 26 0.73 -2.34 11.98
CA SER A 26 2.19 -2.23 11.88
C SER A 26 2.64 -2.07 10.42
N VAL A 27 3.92 -1.70 10.25
CA VAL A 27 4.56 -1.58 8.94
C VAL A 27 4.52 -2.91 8.17
N ALA A 28 4.78 -4.04 8.84
CA ALA A 28 4.73 -5.35 8.22
C ALA A 28 3.31 -5.73 7.75
N GLU A 29 2.29 -5.37 8.53
CA GLU A 29 0.89 -5.62 8.15
C GLU A 29 0.47 -4.79 6.95
N VAL A 30 0.81 -3.49 6.89
CA VAL A 30 0.46 -2.66 5.73
C VAL A 30 1.25 -3.06 4.48
N GLN A 31 2.52 -3.43 4.61
CA GLN A 31 3.33 -3.95 3.50
C GLN A 31 2.69 -5.21 2.89
N SER A 32 2.32 -6.18 3.73
CA SER A 32 1.66 -7.42 3.29
C SER A 32 0.35 -7.14 2.56
N GLU A 33 -0.45 -6.19 3.03
CA GLU A 33 -1.69 -5.80 2.35
C GLU A 33 -1.44 -5.13 0.99
N ILE A 34 -0.36 -4.35 0.86
CA ILE A 34 0.06 -3.73 -0.41
C ILE A 34 0.51 -4.81 -1.40
N ASP A 35 1.34 -5.76 -0.98
CA ASP A 35 1.80 -6.88 -1.83
C ASP A 35 0.61 -7.71 -2.34
N ASN A 36 -0.28 -8.10 -1.42
CA ASN A 36 -1.49 -8.86 -1.76
C ASN A 36 -2.36 -8.13 -2.79
N ALA A 37 -2.52 -6.80 -2.65
CA ALA A 37 -3.26 -6.00 -3.60
C ALA A 37 -2.56 -5.93 -4.96
N GLY A 38 -1.23 -5.70 -4.98
CA GLY A 38 -0.42 -5.67 -6.20
C GLY A 38 -0.45 -7.01 -6.97
N ASN A 39 -0.47 -8.13 -6.26
CA ASN A 39 -0.56 -9.47 -6.85
C ASN A 39 -1.97 -9.84 -7.33
N SER A 40 -3.01 -9.19 -6.78
CA SER A 40 -4.41 -9.43 -7.18
C SER A 40 -4.83 -8.69 -8.44
N ILE A 41 -4.18 -7.58 -8.78
CA ILE A 41 -4.51 -6.76 -9.95
C ILE A 41 -3.82 -7.32 -11.20
N VAL A 42 -4.59 -7.91 -12.11
CA VAL A 42 -4.06 -8.56 -13.33
C VAL A 42 -4.48 -7.83 -14.62
N ALA A 43 -5.57 -7.07 -14.57
CA ALA A 43 -6.12 -6.34 -15.71
C ALA A 43 -5.12 -5.33 -16.29
N ILE A 44 -5.11 -5.20 -17.62
CA ILE A 44 -4.16 -4.33 -18.34
C ILE A 44 -4.45 -2.87 -18.03
N GLU A 45 -5.72 -2.50 -17.95
CA GLU A 45 -6.24 -1.16 -17.66
C GLU A 45 -5.79 -0.64 -16.28
N GLU A 46 -5.55 -1.55 -15.33
CA GLU A 46 -5.09 -1.25 -13.97
C GLU A 46 -3.65 -1.72 -13.71
N LYS A 47 -2.90 -2.11 -14.76
CA LYS A 47 -1.49 -2.52 -14.63
C LYS A 47 -0.60 -1.42 -14.05
N TRP A 48 -0.94 -0.16 -14.29
CA TRP A 48 -0.25 0.98 -13.68
C TRP A 48 -0.38 0.97 -12.16
N LEU A 49 -1.55 0.57 -11.62
CA LEU A 49 -1.78 0.50 -10.19
C LEU A 49 -0.99 -0.65 -9.58
N ARG A 50 -0.95 -1.80 -10.26
CA ARG A 50 -0.05 -2.90 -9.87
C ARG A 50 1.40 -2.41 -9.74
N GLN A 51 1.91 -1.63 -10.69
CA GLN A 51 3.27 -1.11 -10.62
C GLN A 51 3.46 -0.19 -9.40
N VAL A 52 2.52 0.73 -9.16
CA VAL A 52 2.56 1.62 -7.98
C VAL A 52 2.62 0.82 -6.67
N LEU A 53 1.86 -0.26 -6.56
CA LEU A 53 1.85 -1.10 -5.36
C LEU A 53 3.14 -1.91 -5.19
N LEU A 54 3.69 -2.46 -6.28
CA LEU A 54 4.97 -3.18 -6.23
C LEU A 54 6.13 -2.24 -5.86
N ASP A 55 6.17 -1.03 -6.44
CA ASP A 55 7.20 -0.05 -6.13
C ASP A 55 7.12 0.37 -4.65
N ALA A 56 5.90 0.62 -4.15
CA ALA A 56 5.68 0.96 -2.75
C ALA A 56 6.06 -0.17 -1.79
N GLU A 57 5.75 -1.42 -2.14
CA GLU A 57 6.13 -2.60 -1.36
C GLU A 57 7.65 -2.71 -1.25
N SER A 58 8.36 -2.60 -2.38
CA SER A 58 9.83 -2.67 -2.41
C SER A 58 10.49 -1.52 -1.65
N ASP A 59 9.93 -0.31 -1.73
CA ASP A 59 10.39 0.82 -0.94
C ASP A 59 10.23 0.55 0.57
N ILE A 60 9.08 0.00 0.99
CA ILE A 60 8.84 -0.35 2.40
C ILE A 60 9.80 -1.46 2.85
N GLU A 61 10.02 -2.49 2.03
CA GLU A 61 10.97 -3.56 2.33
C GLU A 61 12.37 -2.99 2.57
N LEU A 62 12.83 -2.09 1.70
CA LEU A 62 14.12 -1.43 1.87
C LEU A 62 14.19 -0.64 3.19
N LEU A 63 13.14 0.11 3.53
CA LEU A 63 13.08 0.91 4.77
C LEU A 63 13.16 0.03 6.02
N ILE A 64 12.51 -1.14 6.02
CA ILE A 64 12.55 -2.10 7.15
C ILE A 64 13.99 -2.51 7.50
N PHE A 65 14.86 -2.65 6.49
CA PHE A 65 16.24 -3.07 6.69
C PHE A 65 17.24 -1.91 6.85
N THR A 66 16.83 -0.67 6.61
CA THR A 66 17.74 0.50 6.58
C THR A 66 17.45 1.56 7.62
N ILE A 67 16.25 1.60 8.20
CA ILE A 67 15.84 2.61 9.18
C ILE A 67 15.57 1.97 10.54
N ASP A 68 15.97 2.66 11.60
CA ASP A 68 15.62 2.29 12.97
C ASP A 68 14.10 2.17 13.14
N ASN A 69 13.66 1.14 13.86
CA ASN A 69 12.24 0.85 14.04
C ASN A 69 11.43 2.04 14.59
N GLU A 70 12.06 2.90 15.40
CA GLU A 70 11.46 4.12 15.97
C GLU A 70 11.06 5.16 14.89
N LYS A 71 11.74 5.18 13.75
CA LYS A 71 11.51 6.12 12.63
C LYS A 71 10.81 5.45 11.44
N LEU A 72 10.67 4.13 11.47
CA LEU A 72 10.16 3.36 10.34
C LEU A 72 8.73 3.76 9.98
N THR A 73 7.85 3.90 10.97
CA THR A 73 6.46 4.33 10.75
C THR A 73 6.39 5.72 10.08
N GLU A 74 7.22 6.67 10.51
CA GLU A 74 7.28 8.01 9.93
C GLU A 74 7.77 7.96 8.46
N ALA A 75 8.74 7.11 8.17
CA ALA A 75 9.28 6.93 6.81
C ALA A 75 8.28 6.25 5.85
N VAL A 76 7.46 5.31 6.35
CA VAL A 76 6.47 4.57 5.55
C VAL A 76 5.18 5.37 5.34
N THR A 77 4.82 6.27 6.26
CA THR A 77 3.65 7.15 6.16
C THR A 77 3.48 7.85 4.81
N PRO A 78 4.48 8.55 4.24
CA PRO A 78 4.33 9.22 2.94
C PRO A 78 4.06 8.24 1.78
N ILE A 79 4.59 7.01 1.83
CA ILE A 79 4.35 5.96 0.83
C ILE A 79 2.87 5.56 0.87
N VAL A 80 2.35 5.26 2.06
CA VAL A 80 0.94 4.87 2.26
C VAL A 80 -0.01 6.01 1.85
N GLN A 81 0.34 7.27 2.14
CA GLN A 81 -0.44 8.43 1.69
C GLN A 81 -0.49 8.55 0.16
N ASN A 82 0.60 8.23 -0.55
CA ASN A 82 0.63 8.25 -2.00
C ASN A 82 -0.27 7.15 -2.60
N ILE A 83 -0.29 5.96 -1.99
CA ILE A 83 -1.22 4.90 -2.39
C ILE A 83 -2.67 5.36 -2.24
N ILE A 84 -3.04 5.94 -1.09
CA ILE A 84 -4.40 6.46 -0.87
C ILE A 84 -4.79 7.47 -1.95
N LYS A 85 -3.90 8.40 -2.29
CA LYS A 85 -4.15 9.39 -3.35
C LYS A 85 -4.37 8.73 -4.71
N ALA A 86 -3.62 7.67 -5.03
CA ALA A 86 -3.75 6.95 -6.30
C ALA A 86 -5.07 6.18 -6.43
N ILE A 87 -5.62 5.69 -5.31
CA ILE A 87 -6.85 4.88 -5.30
C ILE A 87 -8.09 5.64 -4.83
N SER A 88 -8.01 6.95 -4.60
CA SER A 88 -9.12 7.78 -4.10
C SER A 88 -10.16 8.09 -5.16
#